data_AF-A0A7W0RXY6-F1
#
_entry.id   AF-A0A7W0RXY6-F1
#
_cell.length_a   1.000
_cell.length_b   1.000
_cell.length_c   1.000
_cell.angle_alpha   90.00
_cell.angle_beta   90.00
_cell.angle_gamma   90.00
#
_symmetry.space_group_name_H-M   'P 1'
#
loop_
_entity.id
_entity.type
_entity.pdbx_description
1 polymer ?
#
loop_
_entity_poly.entity_id
_entity_poly.type
_entity_poly.pdbx_seq_one_letter_code
_entity_poly.pdbx_strand_id
1 'polypeptide(L)'
;MHWPKQTLDRINAAILAISVITLAEARYGYLNAGWGAARVEREERRLAGFLQIPLDLTIIDEWARLKVLSRQNGWNVADNDLWIAATASARGHALVTCDADQARIDDPALEVVHLPAPR
;
A
#
# COMPACT_ATOMS: atom_id res chain seq x y z
N MET A 1 13.25 7.48 -16.48
CA MET A 1 12.64 6.90 -15.27
C MET A 1 13.54 7.27 -14.10
N HIS A 2 13.03 7.98 -13.08
CA HIS A 2 13.82 8.44 -11.93
C HIS A 2 13.97 7.38 -10.83
N TRP A 3 13.19 6.28 -10.90
CA TRP A 3 13.33 5.15 -9.98
C TRP A 3 14.49 4.22 -10.36
N PRO A 4 15.16 3.59 -9.38
CA PRO A 4 16.27 2.68 -9.64
C PRO A 4 15.85 1.49 -10.51
N LYS A 5 16.58 1.25 -11.61
CA LYS A 5 16.27 0.18 -12.57
C LYS A 5 16.13 -1.18 -11.90
N GLN A 6 17.05 -1.52 -10.99
CA GLN A 6 17.03 -2.81 -10.29
C GLN A 6 15.75 -3.02 -9.47
N THR A 7 15.25 -1.97 -8.82
CA THR A 7 13.99 -2.03 -8.06
C THR A 7 12.80 -2.24 -9.00
N LEU A 8 12.79 -1.57 -10.16
CA LEU A 8 11.75 -1.74 -11.16
C LEU A 8 11.78 -3.14 -11.78
N ASP A 9 12.96 -3.67 -12.10
CA ASP A 9 13.12 -5.02 -12.63
C ASP A 9 12.57 -6.06 -11.63
N ARG A 10 12.84 -5.88 -10.32
CA ARG A 10 12.27 -6.72 -9.26
C ARG A 10 10.74 -6.64 -9.18
N ILE A 11 10.18 -5.43 -9.21
CA ILE A 11 8.73 -5.22 -9.16
C ILE A 11 8.04 -5.81 -10.39
N ASN A 12 8.61 -5.60 -11.59
CA ASN A 12 8.04 -6.09 -12.84
C ASN A 12 8.07 -7.62 -12.96
N ALA A 13 8.99 -8.28 -12.26
CA ALA A 13 9.06 -9.74 -12.20
C ALA A 13 8.15 -10.36 -11.12
N ALA A 14 7.57 -9.54 -10.23
CA ALA A 14 6.76 -10.01 -9.12
C ALA A 14 5.27 -10.14 -9.49
N ILE A 15 4.56 -11.00 -8.75
CA ILE A 15 3.10 -10.93 -8.69
C ILE A 15 2.74 -9.76 -7.79
N LEU A 16 2.02 -8.79 -8.34
CA LEU A 16 1.61 -7.61 -7.59
C LEU A 16 0.27 -7.84 -6.91
N ALA A 17 0.22 -7.51 -5.63
CA ALA A 17 -0.98 -7.56 -4.82
C ALA A 17 -1.37 -6.15 -4.36
N ILE A 18 -2.64 -5.97 -4.01
CA ILE A 18 -3.18 -4.71 -3.53
C ILE A 18 -4.10 -4.95 -2.33
N SER A 19 -3.96 -4.12 -1.29
CA SER A 19 -4.88 -4.14 -0.16
C SER A 19 -6.25 -3.60 -0.58
N VAL A 20 -7.33 -4.19 -0.08
CA VAL A 20 -8.68 -3.65 -0.28
C VAL A 20 -8.86 -2.24 0.31
N ILE A 21 -7.99 -1.83 1.25
CA ILE A 21 -7.98 -0.45 1.76
C ILE A 21 -7.51 0.54 0.69
N THR A 22 -6.45 0.21 -0.05
CA THR A 22 -6.00 1.01 -1.21
C THR A 22 -7.09 1.11 -2.28
N LEU A 23 -7.86 0.04 -2.51
CA LEU A 23 -9.01 0.07 -3.42
C LEU A 23 -10.11 1.01 -2.93
N ALA A 24 -10.39 1.02 -1.63
CA ALA A 24 -11.36 1.93 -1.03
C ALA A 24 -10.93 3.40 -1.18
N GLU A 25 -9.66 3.71 -0.94
CA GLU A 25 -9.09 5.05 -1.13
C GLU A 25 -9.14 5.51 -2.59
N ALA A 26 -8.80 4.62 -3.52
CA ALA A 26 -8.90 4.90 -4.95
C ALA A 26 -10.34 5.26 -5.36
N ARG A 27 -11.32 4.46 -4.93
CA ARG A 27 -12.75 4.68 -5.21
C ARG A 27 -13.27 5.96 -4.56
N TYR A 28 -12.88 6.25 -3.32
CA TYR A 28 -13.15 7.53 -2.70
C TYR A 28 -12.60 8.68 -3.55
N GLY A 29 -11.35 8.58 -4.02
CA GLY A 29 -10.73 9.58 -4.88
C GLY A 29 -11.51 9.80 -6.19
N TYR A 30 -12.02 8.74 -6.81
CA TYR A 30 -12.84 8.83 -8.02
C TYR A 30 -14.12 9.64 -7.77
N LEU A 31 -14.84 9.31 -6.68
CA LEU A 31 -16.08 9.96 -6.31
C LEU A 31 -15.86 11.42 -5.91
N ASN A 32 -14.87 11.67 -5.05
CA ASN A 32 -14.54 13.00 -4.56
C ASN A 32 -14.09 13.94 -5.70
N ALA A 33 -13.39 13.42 -6.70
CA ALA A 33 -12.96 14.18 -7.86
C ALA A 33 -14.02 14.27 -8.97
N GLY A 34 -15.22 13.71 -8.78
CA GLY A 34 -16.32 13.76 -9.76
C GLY A 34 -15.99 13.09 -11.09
N TRP A 35 -15.22 11.99 -11.07
CA TRP A 35 -14.81 11.33 -12.31
C TRP A 35 -15.99 10.68 -13.03
N GLY A 36 -16.04 10.87 -14.36
CA GLY A 36 -17.02 10.19 -15.21
C GLY A 36 -16.78 8.70 -15.36
N ALA A 37 -17.84 7.94 -15.69
CA ALA A 37 -17.85 6.48 -15.72
C ALA A 37 -16.71 5.85 -16.57
N ALA A 38 -16.42 6.40 -17.75
CA ALA A 38 -15.37 5.89 -18.62
C ALA A 38 -13.96 5.95 -17.97
N ARG A 39 -13.69 7.01 -17.19
CA ARG A 39 -12.41 7.16 -16.48
C ARG A 39 -12.33 6.18 -15.31
N VAL A 40 -13.42 6.05 -14.54
CA VAL A 40 -13.52 5.10 -13.42
C VAL A 40 -13.31 3.67 -13.91
N GLU A 41 -14.03 3.26 -14.96
CA GLU A 41 -13.94 1.91 -15.51
C GLU A 41 -12.52 1.56 -16.00
N ARG A 42 -11.82 2.53 -16.61
CA ARG A 42 -10.43 2.34 -17.03
C ARG A 42 -9.50 2.10 -15.83
N GLU A 43 -9.61 2.87 -14.76
CA GLU A 43 -8.75 2.66 -13.59
C GLU A 43 -9.14 1.40 -12.81
N GLU A 44 -10.42 1.05 -12.69
CA GLU A 44 -10.86 -0.21 -12.08
C GLU A 44 -10.30 -1.42 -12.86
N ARG A 45 -10.30 -1.39 -14.20
CA ARG A 45 -9.65 -2.42 -15.02
C ARG A 45 -8.15 -2.54 -14.74
N ARG A 46 -7.47 -1.41 -14.50
CA ARG A 46 -6.05 -1.41 -14.15
C ARG A 46 -5.81 -2.04 -12.78
N LEU A 47 -6.62 -1.67 -11.78
CA LEU A 47 -6.54 -2.22 -10.42
C LEU A 47 -6.94 -3.70 -10.35
N ALA A 48 -7.81 -4.16 -11.24
CA ALA A 48 -8.17 -5.58 -11.37
C ALA A 48 -7.01 -6.49 -11.81
N GLY A 49 -5.90 -5.92 -12.32
CA GLY A 49 -4.69 -6.67 -12.64
C GLY A 49 -3.86 -7.09 -11.41
N PHE A 50 -4.18 -6.57 -10.22
CA PHE A 50 -3.52 -6.92 -8.97
C PHE A 50 -4.28 -8.03 -8.24
N LEU A 51 -3.55 -8.89 -7.51
CA LEU A 51 -4.17 -9.79 -6.56
C LEU A 51 -4.74 -8.99 -5.39
N GLN A 52 -6.07 -8.97 -5.26
CA GLN A 52 -6.74 -8.22 -4.18
C GLN A 52 -6.69 -9.01 -2.88
N ILE A 53 -6.16 -8.40 -1.81
CA ILE A 53 -6.03 -9.02 -0.50
C ILE A 53 -7.15 -8.52 0.42
N PRO A 54 -8.16 -9.36 0.75
CA PRO A 54 -9.18 -9.01 1.74
C PRO A 54 -8.58 -9.00 3.15
N LEU A 55 -9.23 -8.27 4.05
CA LEU A 55 -8.90 -8.31 5.47
C LEU A 55 -9.29 -9.66 6.06
N ASP A 56 -8.44 -10.16 6.94
CA ASP A 56 -8.71 -11.33 7.77
C ASP A 56 -8.16 -11.11 9.19
N LEU A 57 -8.32 -12.10 10.06
CA LEU A 57 -7.87 -12.01 11.45
C LEU A 57 -6.36 -11.80 11.57
N THR A 58 -5.56 -12.39 10.68
CA THR A 58 -4.09 -12.22 10.72
C THR A 58 -3.69 -10.76 10.45
N ILE A 59 -4.38 -10.09 9.52
CA ILE A 59 -4.15 -8.67 9.22
C ILE A 59 -4.66 -7.78 10.36
N ILE A 60 -5.77 -8.15 11.01
CA ILE A 60 -6.32 -7.40 12.16
C ILE A 60 -5.34 -7.42 13.33
N ASP A 61 -4.81 -8.60 13.69
CA ASP A 61 -3.84 -8.74 14.78
C ASP A 61 -2.54 -8.00 14.46
N GLU A 62 -2.10 -8.09 13.20
CA GLU A 62 -0.89 -7.42 12.74
C GLU A 62 -1.03 -5.90 12.74
N TRP A 63 -2.19 -5.37 12.36
CA TRP A 63 -2.46 -3.93 12.46
C TRP A 63 -2.38 -3.45 13.91
N ALA A 64 -2.94 -4.21 14.86
CA ALA A 64 -2.86 -3.86 16.27
C ALA A 64 -1.40 -3.81 16.76
N ARG A 65 -0.59 -4.81 16.36
CA ARG A 65 0.86 -4.84 16.64
C ARG A 65 1.58 -3.63 16.07
N LEU A 66 1.38 -3.34 14.78
CA LEU A 66 1.98 -2.18 14.11
C LEU A 66 1.50 -0.84 14.70
N LYS A 67 0.26 -0.75 15.21
CA LYS A 67 -0.25 0.47 15.84
C LYS A 67 0.43 0.76 17.17
N VAL A 68 0.71 -0.28 17.95
CA VAL A 68 1.51 -0.15 19.17
C VAL A 68 2.92 0.33 18.83
N LEU A 69 3.57 -0.28 17.83
CA LEU A 69 4.91 0.12 17.40
C LEU A 69 4.95 1.55 16.85
N SER A 70 3.98 1.92 16.02
CA SER A 70 3.85 3.28 15.48
C SER A 70 3.76 4.33 16.59
N ARG A 71 3.03 4.03 17.68
CA ARG A 71 2.96 4.91 18.86
C ARG A 71 4.26 4.95 19.65
N GLN A 72 4.91 3.81 19.85
CA GLN A 72 6.15 3.71 20.62
C GLN A 72 7.32 4.41 19.90
N ASN A 73 7.37 4.29 18.58
CA ASN A 73 8.46 4.79 17.75
C ASN A 73 8.17 6.14 17.10
N GLY A 74 6.95 6.68 17.28
CA GLY A 74 6.58 8.00 16.77
C GLY A 74 6.52 8.11 15.24
N TRP A 75 6.17 7.03 14.54
CA TRP A 75 6.11 7.03 13.06
C TRP A 75 5.05 7.99 12.51
N ASN A 76 3.99 8.28 13.27
CA ASN A 76 2.87 9.16 12.91
C ASN A 76 2.16 8.76 11.60
N VAL A 77 2.09 7.46 11.32
CA VAL A 77 1.43 6.90 10.13
C VAL A 77 -0.09 6.89 10.30
N ALA A 78 -0.82 7.30 9.25
CA ALA A 78 -2.29 7.30 9.26
C ALA A 78 -2.85 5.88 9.34
N ASP A 79 -4.09 5.72 9.81
CA ASP A 79 -4.66 4.39 10.08
C ASP A 79 -4.79 3.54 8.81
N ASN A 80 -5.17 4.13 7.67
CA ASN A 80 -5.27 3.40 6.41
C ASN A 80 -3.91 2.94 5.90
N ASP A 81 -2.90 3.81 5.95
CA ASP A 81 -1.52 3.45 5.59
C ASP A 81 -1.01 2.30 6.46
N LEU A 82 -1.39 2.30 7.73
CA LEU A 82 -1.06 1.23 8.67
C LEU A 82 -1.80 -0.08 8.35
N TRP A 83 -3.07 -0.02 7.92
CA TRP A 83 -3.79 -1.21 7.43
C TRP A 83 -3.16 -1.81 6.17
N ILE A 84 -2.69 -0.96 5.27
CA ILE A 84 -1.98 -1.39 4.06
C ILE A 84 -0.64 -2.03 4.46
N ALA A 85 0.10 -1.42 5.38
CA ALA A 85 1.34 -1.99 5.91
C ALA A 85 1.13 -3.32 6.64
N ALA A 86 0.08 -3.42 7.46
CA ALA A 86 -0.31 -4.66 8.13
C ALA A 86 -0.68 -5.76 7.14
N THR A 87 -1.35 -5.40 6.04
CA THR A 87 -1.67 -6.32 4.95
C THR A 87 -0.39 -6.91 4.34
N ALA A 88 0.62 -6.07 4.05
CA ALA A 88 1.89 -6.52 3.52
C ALA A 88 2.66 -7.38 4.53
N SER A 89 2.75 -6.92 5.77
CA SER A 89 3.49 -7.59 6.85
C SER A 89 2.92 -8.96 7.19
N ALA A 90 1.59 -9.07 7.37
CA ALA A 90 0.92 -10.35 7.67
C ALA A 90 1.07 -11.40 6.56
N ARG A 91 1.42 -10.98 5.34
CA ARG A 91 1.65 -11.87 4.20
C ARG A 91 3.13 -12.07 3.86
N GLY A 92 4.04 -11.43 4.59
CA GLY A 92 5.47 -11.44 4.28
C GLY A 92 5.77 -10.83 2.91
N HIS A 93 5.01 -9.81 2.51
CA HIS A 93 5.19 -9.10 1.25
C HIS A 93 5.96 -7.79 1.50
N ALA A 94 6.75 -7.36 0.52
CA ALA A 94 7.31 -6.03 0.53
C ALA A 94 6.20 -4.99 0.26
N LEU A 95 6.16 -3.93 1.06
CA LEU A 95 5.28 -2.79 0.85
C LEU A 95 5.94 -1.81 -0.13
N VAL A 96 5.34 -1.61 -1.30
CA VAL A 96 5.77 -0.58 -2.24
C VAL A 96 4.94 0.68 -2.02
N THR A 97 5.59 1.82 -1.77
CA THR A 97 4.89 3.08 -1.51
C THR A 97 5.57 4.28 -2.19
N CYS A 98 4.78 5.29 -2.54
CA CYS A 98 5.29 6.61 -2.95
C CYS A 98 5.17 7.65 -1.82
N ASP A 99 4.57 7.28 -0.69
CA ASP A 99 4.34 8.16 0.44
C ASP A 99 5.51 8.10 1.43
N ALA A 100 6.02 9.28 1.76
CA ALA A 100 7.14 9.44 2.67
C ALA A 100 6.74 9.18 4.14
N ASP A 101 5.48 9.37 4.51
CA ASP A 101 5.03 9.08 5.87
C ASP A 101 4.92 7.56 6.07
N GLN A 102 4.29 6.83 5.15
CA GLN A 102 4.27 5.37 5.17
C GLN A 102 5.68 4.73 5.06
N ALA A 103 6.62 5.40 4.38
CA ALA A 103 8.02 4.97 4.30
C ALA A 103 8.79 5.04 5.62
N ARG A 104 8.24 5.67 6.68
CA ARG A 104 8.87 5.74 8.01
C ARG A 104 8.69 4.48 8.85
N ILE A 105 7.84 3.54 8.42
CA ILE A 105 7.64 2.29 9.13
C ILE A 105 8.96 1.53 9.14
N ASP A 106 9.47 1.28 10.35
CA ASP A 106 10.72 0.58 10.59
C ASP A 106 10.43 -0.67 11.43
N ASP A 107 10.13 -1.77 10.76
CA ASP A 107 9.81 -3.05 11.39
C ASP A 107 10.60 -4.17 10.70
N PRO A 108 11.33 -5.01 11.44
CA PRO A 108 12.08 -6.13 10.86
C PRO A 108 11.19 -7.15 10.13
N ALA A 109 9.89 -7.20 10.40
CA ALA A 109 8.94 -8.06 9.72
C ALA A 109 8.40 -7.49 8.40
N LEU A 110 8.65 -6.20 8.11
CA LEU A 110 8.13 -5.52 6.93
C LEU A 110 9.23 -4.79 6.15
N GLU A 111 9.51 -5.29 4.94
CA GLU A 111 10.31 -4.54 3.98
C GLU A 111 9.47 -3.42 3.36
N VAL A 112 9.94 -2.17 3.44
CA VAL A 112 9.33 -1.02 2.76
C VAL A 112 10.19 -0.54 1.60
N VAL A 113 9.64 -0.59 0.40
CA VAL A 113 10.27 -0.12 -0.85
C VAL A 113 9.67 1.24 -1.20
N HIS A 114 10.37 2.31 -0.83
CA HIS A 114 9.95 3.68 -1.13
C HIS A 114 10.38 4.11 -2.54
N LEU A 115 9.38 4.45 -3.36
CA LEU A 115 9.50 4.93 -4.74
C LEU A 115 8.91 6.35 -4.84
N PRO A 116 9.65 7.40 -4.45
CA PRO A 116 9.10 8.75 -4.40
C PRO A 116 8.58 9.21 -5.76
N ALA A 117 7.43 9.87 -5.80
CA ALA A 117 6.91 10.46 -7.03
C ALA A 117 7.90 11.50 -7.61
N PRO A 118 7.97 11.67 -8.94
CA PRO A 118 8.79 12.72 -9.52
C PRO A 118 8.27 14.09 -9.05
N ARG A 119 9.22 14.99 -8.75
CA ARG A 119 8.91 16.39 -8.43
C ARG A 119 8.43 17.15 -9.66
#